data_AF-A4S1B9-F1
#
_entry.id   AF-A4S1B9-F1
#
_cell.length_a   1.000
_cell.length_b   1.000
_cell.length_c   1.000
_cell.angle_alpha   90.00
_cell.angle_beta   90.00
_cell.angle_gamma   90.00
#
_symmetry.space_group_name_H-M   'P 1'
#
loop_
_entity.id
_entity.type
_entity.pdbx_description
1 polymer ?
#
loop_
_entity_poly.entity_id
_entity_poly.type
_entity_poly.pdbx_seq_one_letter_code
_entity_poly.pdbx_strand_id
1 'polypeptide(L)'
;MPGVAKTATEIARVAARVFGAHLGDGRPSGRKILRAPLIGERLAAYYPKTMAALDPLFTAPDETRRKVKLERLKRRGKGPPKKGEGKRAGSK
;
A
#
# COMPACT_ATOMS: atom_id res chain seq x y z
N MET A 1 -41.86 -44.77 -12.37
CA MET A 1 -41.90 -44.31 -10.97
C MET A 1 -41.96 -42.79 -10.98
N PRO A 2 -43.06 -42.15 -10.55
CA PRO A 2 -43.09 -40.69 -10.45
C PRO A 2 -42.01 -40.25 -9.46
N GLY A 3 -41.04 -39.46 -9.94
CA GLY A 3 -39.94 -38.96 -9.12
C GLY A 3 -40.48 -38.02 -8.06
N VAL A 4 -40.23 -38.33 -6.78
CA VAL A 4 -40.60 -37.47 -5.66
C VAL A 4 -39.92 -36.11 -5.86
N ALA A 5 -40.70 -35.03 -5.83
CA ALA A 5 -40.18 -33.67 -5.93
C ALA A 5 -39.21 -33.41 -4.77
N LYS A 6 -38.00 -32.93 -5.09
CA LYS A 6 -37.00 -32.59 -4.07
C LYS A 6 -37.50 -31.43 -3.21
N THR A 7 -37.19 -31.50 -1.92
CA THR A 7 -37.54 -30.43 -0.99
C THR A 7 -36.66 -29.20 -1.23
N ALA A 8 -37.14 -28.01 -0.84
CA ALA A 8 -36.37 -26.77 -0.98
C ALA A 8 -35.02 -26.82 -0.25
N THR A 9 -34.94 -27.54 0.87
CA THR A 9 -33.72 -27.73 1.64
C THR A 9 -32.71 -28.63 0.92
N GLU A 10 -33.17 -29.68 0.25
CA GLU A 10 -32.32 -30.55 -0.60
C GLU A 10 -31.76 -29.79 -1.79
N ILE A 11 -32.60 -28.98 -2.44
CA ILE A 11 -32.19 -28.12 -3.56
C ILE A 11 -31.13 -27.12 -3.06
N ALA A 12 -31.35 -26.47 -1.92
CA ALA A 12 -30.39 -25.55 -1.33
C ALA A 12 -29.06 -26.22 -0.95
N ARG A 13 -29.10 -27.46 -0.43
CA ARG A 13 -27.89 -28.25 -0.11
C ARG A 13 -27.09 -28.60 -1.37
N VAL A 14 -27.77 -29.03 -2.43
CA VAL A 14 -27.12 -29.31 -3.72
C VAL A 14 -26.53 -28.04 -4.30
N ALA A 15 -27.25 -26.91 -4.26
CA ALA A 15 -26.75 -25.62 -4.73
C ALA A 15 -25.52 -25.14 -3.94
N ALA A 16 -25.55 -25.27 -2.60
CA ALA A 16 -24.40 -24.96 -1.75
C ALA A 16 -23.16 -25.81 -2.11
N ARG A 17 -23.38 -27.10 -2.40
CA ARG A 17 -22.32 -28.01 -2.85
C ARG A 17 -21.77 -27.65 -4.23
N VAL A 18 -22.63 -27.27 -5.18
CA VAL A 18 -22.23 -26.94 -6.55
C VAL A 18 -21.51 -25.59 -6.62
N PHE A 19 -22.02 -24.57 -5.91
CA PHE A 19 -21.54 -23.19 -6.03
C PHE A 19 -20.60 -22.76 -4.88
N GLY A 20 -20.24 -23.67 -3.97
CA GLY A 20 -19.41 -23.35 -2.80
C GLY A 20 -20.11 -22.40 -1.81
N ALA A 21 -21.44 -22.28 -1.89
CA ALA A 21 -22.23 -21.53 -0.93
C ALA A 21 -22.24 -22.28 0.41
N HIS A 22 -22.54 -21.57 1.50
CA HIS A 22 -22.55 -22.17 2.83
C HIS A 22 -23.91 -21.99 3.48
N LEU A 23 -24.51 -23.12 3.86
CA LEU A 23 -25.68 -23.20 4.70
C LEU A 23 -25.21 -23.20 6.14
N GLY A 24 -25.57 -22.17 6.91
CA GLY A 24 -25.19 -22.05 8.32
C GLY A 24 -26.40 -22.14 9.25
N ASP A 25 -26.13 -22.42 10.51
CA ASP A 25 -27.15 -22.66 11.55
C ASP A 25 -27.64 -21.36 12.22
N GLY A 26 -27.53 -20.22 11.51
CA GLY A 26 -27.89 -18.89 12.02
C GLY A 26 -26.91 -18.27 13.03
N ARG A 27 -25.87 -18.99 13.44
CA ARG A 27 -24.82 -18.50 14.36
C ARG A 27 -23.69 -17.74 13.62
N PRO A 28 -23.03 -16.78 14.27
CA PRO A 28 -21.92 -16.04 13.67
C PRO A 28 -20.69 -16.96 13.48
N SER A 29 -20.30 -17.20 12.22
CA SER A 29 -19.20 -18.11 11.85
C SER A 29 -17.92 -17.40 11.38
N GLY A 30 -17.84 -16.06 11.48
CA GLY A 30 -16.68 -15.28 11.01
C GLY A 30 -16.54 -15.17 9.48
N ARG A 31 -17.39 -15.86 8.69
CA ARG A 31 -17.35 -15.85 7.21
C ARG A 31 -17.52 -14.46 6.59
N LYS A 32 -18.07 -13.48 7.32
CA LYS A 32 -18.11 -12.07 6.88
C LYS A 32 -16.71 -11.49 6.74
N ILE A 33 -15.82 -11.80 7.70
CA ILE A 33 -14.43 -11.34 7.72
C ILE A 33 -13.65 -12.04 6.60
N LEU A 34 -13.81 -13.35 6.45
CA LEU A 34 -13.12 -14.12 5.40
C LEU A 34 -13.55 -13.75 3.98
N ARG A 35 -14.78 -13.26 3.80
CA ARG A 35 -15.28 -12.76 2.50
C ARG A 35 -14.85 -11.34 2.20
N ALA A 36 -14.37 -10.59 3.20
CA ALA A 36 -13.89 -9.25 2.95
C ALA A 36 -12.58 -9.33 2.13
N PRO A 37 -12.48 -8.62 1.00
CA PRO A 37 -11.24 -8.61 0.23
C PRO A 37 -10.12 -7.95 1.05
N LEU A 38 -8.90 -8.43 0.88
CA LEU A 38 -7.73 -7.80 1.50
C LEU A 38 -7.48 -6.43 0.83
N ILE A 39 -7.42 -5.37 1.64
CA ILE A 39 -7.26 -3.98 1.15
C ILE A 39 -5.81 -3.50 1.29
N GLY A 40 -4.93 -4.32 1.88
CA GLY A 40 -3.56 -3.93 2.26
C GLY A 40 -2.73 -3.37 1.11
N GLU A 41 -2.73 -4.05 -0.04
CA GLU A 41 -1.98 -3.58 -1.23
C GLU A 41 -2.50 -2.24 -1.75
N ARG A 42 -3.83 -2.08 -1.79
CA ARG A 42 -4.48 -0.83 -2.20
C ARG A 42 -4.12 0.34 -1.27
N LEU A 43 -4.04 0.07 0.03
CA LEU A 43 -3.61 1.05 1.03
C LEU A 43 -2.12 1.40 0.88
N ALA A 44 -1.27 0.39 0.69
CA ALA A 44 0.17 0.60 0.50
C ALA A 44 0.47 1.39 -0.79
N ALA A 45 -0.33 1.20 -1.84
CA ALA A 45 -0.21 1.90 -3.11
C ALA A 45 -0.90 3.29 -3.16
N TYR A 46 -1.28 3.86 -2.00
CA TYR A 46 -1.98 5.15 -1.94
C TYR A 46 -1.19 6.29 -2.61
N TYR A 47 0.13 6.32 -2.41
CA TYR A 47 1.01 7.26 -3.10
C TYR A 47 1.72 6.56 -4.28
N PRO A 48 1.72 7.16 -5.47
CA PRO A 48 2.44 6.60 -6.62
C PRO A 48 3.94 6.58 -6.35
N LYS A 49 4.62 5.55 -6.84
CA LYS A 49 6.08 5.47 -6.79
C LYS A 49 6.67 6.59 -7.66
N THR A 50 7.71 7.24 -7.15
CA THR A 50 8.45 8.25 -7.91
C THR A 50 9.25 7.59 -9.04
N MET A 51 9.55 8.33 -10.12
CA MET A 51 10.35 7.78 -11.23
C MET A 51 11.73 7.30 -10.78
N ALA A 52 12.34 7.99 -9.82
CA ALA A 52 13.60 7.58 -9.20
C ALA A 52 13.53 6.20 -8.50
N ALA A 53 12.35 5.78 -8.04
CA ALA A 53 12.15 4.45 -7.46
C ALA A 53 11.82 3.38 -8.53
N LEU A 54 11.47 3.78 -9.75
CA LEU A 54 11.11 2.88 -10.85
C LEU A 54 12.29 2.57 -11.76
N ASP A 55 13.13 3.57 -12.05
CA ASP A 55 14.29 3.45 -12.93
C ASP A 55 15.58 3.83 -12.18
N PRO A 56 16.50 2.87 -11.94
CA PRO A 56 17.78 3.12 -11.30
C PRO A 56 18.69 4.09 -12.08
N LEU A 57 18.47 4.27 -13.38
CA LEU A 57 19.26 5.18 -14.23
C LEU A 57 18.65 6.58 -14.30
N PHE A 58 17.46 6.78 -13.74
CA PHE A 58 16.78 8.07 -13.75
C PHE A 58 17.58 9.11 -12.96
N THR A 59 18.09 10.12 -13.66
CA THR A 59 18.79 11.25 -13.04
C THR A 59 17.84 12.42 -12.87
N ALA A 60 17.46 12.70 -11.61
CA ALA A 60 16.57 13.83 -11.31
C ALA A 60 17.26 15.17 -11.61
N PRO A 61 16.69 16.03 -12.48
CA PRO A 61 17.28 17.34 -12.80
C PRO A 61 17.36 18.27 -11.58
N ASP A 62 16.50 18.08 -10.58
CA ASP A 62 16.52 18.88 -9.35
C ASP A 62 17.73 18.56 -8.48
N GLU A 63 18.20 17.32 -8.47
CA GLU A 63 19.39 16.94 -7.72
C GLU A 63 20.65 17.54 -8.32
N THR A 64 20.77 17.51 -9.64
CA THR A 64 21.92 18.12 -10.34
C THR A 64 21.92 19.64 -10.14
N ARG A 65 20.76 20.30 -10.28
CA ARG A 65 20.59 21.73 -9.98
C ARG A 65 20.95 22.06 -8.53
N ARG A 66 20.53 21.23 -7.58
CA ARG A 66 20.86 21.38 -6.15
C ARG A 66 22.36 21.30 -5.91
N LYS A 67 23.06 20.33 -6.52
CA LYS A 67 24.51 20.17 -6.40
C LYS A 67 25.26 21.40 -6.93
N VAL A 68 24.90 21.86 -8.14
CA VAL A 68 25.50 23.06 -8.76
C VAL A 68 25.27 24.32 -7.91
N LYS A 69 24.05 24.48 -7.35
CA LYS A 69 23.73 25.60 -6.45
C LYS A 69 24.59 25.56 -5.18
N LEU A 70 24.73 24.39 -4.57
CA LEU A 70 25.54 24.22 -3.36
C LEU A 70 27.02 24.52 -3.61
N GLU A 71 27.58 24.05 -4.72
CA GLU A 71 28.95 24.40 -5.09
C GLU A 71 29.14 25.91 -5.24
N ARG A 72 28.23 26.57 -5.97
CA ARG A 72 28.28 28.03 -6.15
C ARG A 72 28.26 28.78 -4.81
N LEU A 73 27.45 28.33 -3.86
CA LEU A 73 27.38 28.92 -2.52
C LEU A 73 28.66 28.68 -1.71
N LYS A 74 29.21 27.46 -1.76
CA LYS A 74 30.48 27.12 -1.10
C LYS A 74 31.63 27.99 -1.61
N ARG A 75 31.74 28.18 -2.94
CA ARG A 75 32.76 29.06 -3.55
C ARG A 75 32.68 30.52 -3.06
N ARG A 76 31.49 30.97 -2.66
CA ARG A 76 31.25 32.34 -2.14
C ARG A 76 31.36 32.44 -0.61
N GLY A 77 31.67 31.35 0.09
CA GLY A 77 31.62 31.30 1.57
C GLY A 77 30.20 31.40 2.15
N LYS A 78 29.16 31.31 1.32
CA LYS A 78 27.74 31.35 1.72
C LYS A 78 27.11 29.96 1.78
N GLY A 79 27.93 28.92 1.84
CA GLY A 79 27.48 27.55 2.02
C GLY A 79 26.88 27.34 3.41
N PRO A 80 25.99 26.36 3.58
CA PRO A 80 25.56 25.97 4.92
C PRO A 80 26.76 25.52 5.77
N PRO A 81 26.84 25.89 7.06
CA PRO A 81 27.90 25.44 7.94
C PRO A 81 27.79 23.93 8.19
N LYS A 82 28.86 23.34 8.73
CA LYS A 82 28.85 21.94 9.15
C LYS A 82 27.84 21.75 10.28
N LYS A 83 27.11 20.62 10.24
CA LYS A 83 26.10 20.28 11.25
C LYS A 83 26.76 20.27 12.63
N GLY A 84 26.18 20.98 13.60
CA GLY A 84 26.73 21.12 14.95
C GLY A 84 27.75 22.25 15.12
N GLU A 85 28.21 22.89 14.05
CA GLU A 85 29.16 24.02 14.08
C GLU A 85 28.50 25.31 13.60
N GLY A 86 27.20 25.47 13.91
CA GLY A 86 26.47 26.69 13.60
C GLY A 86 26.99 27.88 14.41
N LYS A 87 26.66 29.10 13.99
CA LYS A 87 27.11 30.35 14.67
C LYS A 87 26.82 30.38 16.17
N ARG A 88 25.75 29.71 16.62
CA ARG A 88 25.31 29.64 18.03
C ARG A 88 25.71 28.33 18.73
N ALA A 89 26.43 27.43 18.06
CA ALA A 89 26.78 26.14 18.65
C ALA A 89 27.80 26.25 19.79
N GLY A 90 28.66 27.27 19.75
CA GLY A 90 29.60 27.60 20.82
C GLY A 90 29.11 28.65 21.81
N SER A 91 27.91 29.22 21.63
CA SER A 91 27.35 30.15 22.62
C SER A 91 26.65 29.34 23.70
N LYS A 92 27.43 28.81 24.64
CA LYS A 92 26.96 28.35 25.94
C LYS A 92 27.86 28.95 27.00
#